data_AF-A0A955RKU1-F1
#
_entry.id   AF-A0A955RKU1-F1
#
_cell.length_a   1.000
_cell.length_b   1.000
_cell.length_c   1.000
_cell.angle_alpha   90.00
_cell.angle_beta   90.00
_cell.angle_gamma   90.00
#
_symmetry.space_group_name_H-M   'P 1'
#
loop_
_entity.id
_entity.type
_entity.pdbx_description
1 polymer ?
#
loop_
_entity_poly.entity_id
_entity_poly.type
_entity_poly.pdbx_seq_one_letter_code
_entity_poly.pdbx_strand_id
1 'polypeptide(L)' 'TGTGIVAGSSLRAVLEVAGVKNILTKILGTSNQINNAYAAVEALSEMKNPKDDVKYAFAKKTKTISTK' A
#
# COMPACT_ATOMS: atom_id res chain seq x y z
N THR A 1 -21.68 -7.85 -0.52
CA THR A 1 -21.70 -6.37 -0.59
C THR A 1 -20.28 -5.88 -0.38
N GLY A 2 -19.75 -5.03 -1.25
CA GLY A 2 -18.35 -4.56 -1.19
C GLY A 2 -18.28 -3.05 -0.96
N THR A 3 -17.24 -2.58 -0.29
CA THR A 3 -17.01 -1.16 0.02
C THR A 3 -16.73 -0.32 -1.24
N GLY A 4 -16.24 -0.96 -2.31
CA GLY A 4 -15.80 -0.25 -3.50
C GLY A 4 -14.55 0.59 -3.23
N ILE A 5 -14.30 1.57 -4.10
CA ILE A 5 -13.16 2.50 -3.96
C ILE A 5 -13.67 3.76 -3.28
N VAL A 6 -13.21 4.03 -2.04
CA VAL A 6 -13.42 5.31 -1.35
C VAL A 6 -12.09 6.07 -1.33
N ALA A 7 -11.92 6.96 -2.30
CA ALA A 7 -10.69 7.71 -2.50
C ALA A 7 -10.92 9.13 -3.03
N GLY A 8 -9.91 9.98 -2.84
CA GLY A 8 -9.83 11.29 -3.49
C GLY A 8 -9.66 11.15 -5.01
N SER A 9 -9.94 12.22 -5.77
CA SER A 9 -9.99 12.16 -7.24
C SER A 9 -8.73 11.60 -7.90
N SER A 10 -7.55 12.10 -7.51
CA SER A 10 -6.26 11.64 -8.07
C SER A 10 -5.95 10.18 -7.73
N LEU A 11 -6.18 9.77 -6.48
CA LEU A 11 -5.97 8.39 -6.05
C LEU A 11 -6.95 7.44 -6.73
N ARG A 12 -8.22 7.83 -6.90
CA ARG A 12 -9.24 6.99 -7.54
C ARG A 12 -8.83 6.63 -8.97
N ALA A 13 -8.38 7.59 -9.78
CA ALA A 13 -7.93 7.32 -11.15
C ALA A 13 -6.78 6.29 -11.19
N VAL A 14 -5.80 6.43 -10.29
CA VAL A 14 -4.67 5.48 -10.20
C VAL A 14 -5.15 4.09 -9.76
N LEU A 15 -5.98 4.03 -8.71
CA LEU A 15 -6.46 2.76 -8.13
C LEU A 15 -7.40 2.00 -9.06
N GLU A 16 -8.22 2.70 -9.84
CA GLU A 16 -9.08 2.10 -10.87
C GLU A 16 -8.26 1.44 -11.97
N VAL A 17 -7.24 2.13 -12.48
CA VAL A 17 -6.33 1.58 -13.50
C VAL A 17 -5.49 0.43 -12.94
N ALA A 18 -5.09 0.50 -11.67
CA ALA A 18 -4.41 -0.60 -10.98
C ALA A 18 -5.32 -1.83 -10.70
N GLY A 19 -6.62 -1.74 -10.98
CA GLY A 19 -7.57 -2.84 -10.81
C GLY A 19 -7.99 -3.11 -9.36
N VAL A 20 -7.79 -2.14 -8.46
CA VAL A 20 -8.15 -2.28 -7.04
C VAL A 20 -9.66 -2.15 -6.87
N LYS A 21 -10.31 -3.18 -6.32
CA LYS A 21 -11.78 -3.22 -6.21
C LYS A 21 -12.32 -2.67 -4.89
N ASN A 22 -11.59 -2.85 -3.79
CA ASN A 22 -12.04 -2.48 -2.44
C ASN A 22 -10.90 -1.82 -1.67
N ILE A 23 -11.05 -0.53 -1.38
CA ILE A 23 -10.03 0.24 -0.66
C ILE A 23 -10.64 1.49 -0.01
N LEU A 24 -10.15 1.82 1.18
CA LEU A 24 -10.41 3.08 1.86
C LEU A 24 -9.11 3.87 1.90
N THR A 25 -9.15 5.12 1.46
CA THR A 25 -7.96 5.98 1.46
C THR A 25 -8.26 7.34 2.08
N LYS A 26 -7.20 8.00 2.57
CA LYS A 26 -7.26 9.38 3.04
C LYS A 26 -5.97 10.07 2.63
N ILE A 27 -6.10 11.24 2.01
CA ILE A 27 -4.97 12.12 1.74
C ILE A 27 -4.69 12.91 3.03
N LEU A 28 -3.44 12.88 3.49
CA LEU A 28 -2.95 13.63 4.63
C LEU A 28 -1.84 14.57 4.16
N GLY A 29 -1.84 15.82 4.63
CA GLY A 29 -0.86 16.83 4.22
C GLY A 29 -1.31 17.65 3.01
N THR A 30 -0.67 17.45 1.86
CA THR A 30 -0.86 18.32 0.68
C THR A 30 -2.11 17.97 -0.14
N SER A 31 -2.76 18.99 -0.70
CA SER A 31 -3.88 18.85 -1.64
C SER A 31 -3.45 18.78 -3.12
N ASN A 32 -2.14 18.85 -3.41
CA ASN A 32 -1.63 18.79 -4.78
C ASN A 32 -1.91 17.42 -5.42
N GLN A 33 -2.75 17.41 -6.45
CA GLN A 33 -3.25 16.19 -7.09
C GLN A 33 -2.13 15.38 -7.78
N ILE A 34 -1.16 16.06 -8.40
CA ILE A 34 -0.06 15.42 -9.11
C ILE A 34 0.81 14.63 -8.13
N ASN A 35 1.23 15.28 -7.05
CA ASN A 35 2.05 14.64 -6.01
C ASN A 35 1.28 13.50 -5.33
N ASN A 36 -0.02 13.68 -5.10
CA ASN A 36 -0.87 12.63 -4.53
C ASN A 36 -1.00 11.41 -5.45
N ALA A 37 -1.03 11.61 -6.78
CA ALA A 37 -1.00 10.51 -7.73
C ALA A 37 0.36 9.79 -7.72
N TYR A 38 1.47 10.53 -7.70
CA TYR A 38 2.81 9.94 -7.58
C TYR A 38 2.99 9.14 -6.30
N ALA A 39 2.57 9.70 -5.16
CA ALA A 39 2.62 9.01 -3.86
C ALA A 39 1.79 7.73 -3.86
N ALA A 40 0.67 7.70 -4.58
CA ALA A 40 -0.13 6.48 -4.71
C ALA A 40 0.59 5.39 -5.51
N VAL A 41 1.27 5.74 -6.60
CA VAL A 41 2.05 4.80 -7.41
C VAL A 41 3.25 4.26 -6.64
N GLU A 42 3.95 5.13 -5.91
CA GLU A 42 5.07 4.74 -5.04
C GLU A 42 4.60 3.79 -3.94
N ALA A 43 3.52 4.13 -3.23
CA ALA A 43 2.95 3.27 -2.18
C ALA A 43 2.52 1.89 -2.69
N LEU A 44 1.97 1.81 -3.92
CA LEU A 44 1.64 0.53 -4.54
C LEU A 44 2.88 -0.28 -4.89
N SER A 45 3.97 0.38 -5.29
CA SER A 45 5.24 -0.27 -5.64
C SER A 45 5.97 -0.83 -4.41
N GLU A 46 5.82 -0.19 -3.26
CA GLU A 46 6.38 -0.64 -1.98
C GLU A 46 5.50 -1.67 -1.26
N MET A 47 4.28 -1.92 -1.75
CA MET A 47 3.34 -2.82 -1.13
C MET A 47 3.86 -4.26 -1.14
N LYS A 48 4.01 -4.84 0.05
CA LYS A 48 4.51 -6.21 0.20
C LYS A 48 3.37 -7.21 0.33
N ASN A 49 3.60 -8.40 -0.21
CA ASN A 49 2.69 -9.51 0.00
C ASN A 49 2.81 -10.00 1.44
N PRO A 50 1.69 -10.17 2.17
CA PRO A 50 1.71 -10.69 3.54
C PRO A 50 2.43 -12.04 3.66
N LYS A 51 2.34 -12.89 2.63
CA LYS A 51 2.99 -14.20 2.60
C LYS A 51 4.52 -14.11 2.56
N ASP A 52 5.04 -13.09 1.89
CA ASP A 52 6.47 -12.89 1.75
C ASP A 52 7.02 -12.24 3.03
N ASP A 53 6.33 -11.23 3.56
CA ASP A 53 6.68 -10.59 4.83
C ASP A 53 6.68 -11.56 6.01
N VAL A 54 5.73 -12.50 6.08
CA VAL A 54 5.69 -13.50 7.16
C VAL A 54 6.91 -14.44 7.09
N LYS A 55 7.33 -14.87 5.89
CA LYS A 55 8.58 -15.64 5.71
C LYS A 55 9.80 -14.83 6.14
N TYR A 56 9.88 -13.55 5.77
CA TYR A 56 10.97 -12.66 6.17
C TYR A 56 10.96 -12.37 7.68
N ALA A 57 9.78 -12.26 8.31
CA ALA A 57 9.63 -12.05 9.74
C ALA A 57 10.06 -13.27 10.57
N PHE A 58 9.69 -14.49 10.13
CA PHE A 58 10.17 -15.72 10.75
C PHE A 58 11.68 -15.92 10.53
N ALA A 59 12.20 -15.64 9.33
CA ALA A 59 13.61 -15.75 9.02
C ALA A 59 14.50 -14.74 9.79
N LYS A 60 13.98 -13.53 10.09
CA LYS A 60 14.66 -12.60 11.01
C LYS A 60 14.63 -13.09 12.46
N LYS A 61 13.52 -13.67 12.93
CA LYS A 61 13.41 -14.19 14.30
C LYS A 61 14.42 -15.29 14.59
N THR A 62 14.69 -16.19 13.64
CA THR A 62 15.69 -17.26 13.79
C THR A 62 17.13 -16.76 13.76
N LYS A 63 17.45 -15.72 12.98
CA LYS A 63 18.81 -15.14 12.94
C LYS A 63 19.16 -14.37 14.22
N THR A 64 18.21 -13.65 14.82
CA THR A 64 18.49 -12.88 16.05
C THR A 64 18.73 -13.76 17.28
N ILE A 65 18.17 -14.97 17.31
CA ILE A 65 18.35 -15.91 18.44
C ILE A 65 19.74 -16.59 18.38
N SER A 66 20.40 -16.62 17.22
CA SER A 66 21.71 -17.28 17.05
C SER A 66 22.92 -16.38 17.37
N THR A 67 22.72 -15.08 17.61
CA THR A 67 23.78 -14.12 17.98
C THR A 67 23.68 -13.65 19.44
N LYS A 68 23.06 -14.45 20.31
CA LYS A 68 23.22 -14.35 21.76
C LYS A 68 23.88 -15.60 22.30
#